data_AF-A0A924YH05-F1
#
_entry.id   AF-A0A924YH05-F1
#
_cell.length_a   1.000
_cell.length_b   1.000
_cell.length_c   1.000
_cell.angle_alpha   90.00
_cell.angle_beta   90.00
_cell.angle_gamma   90.00
#
_symmetry.space_group_name_H-M   'P 1'
#
loop_
_entity.id
_entity.type
_entity.pdbx_description
1 polymer ?
#
loop_
_entity_poly.entity_id
_entity_poly.type
_entity_poly.pdbx_seq_one_letter_code
_entity_poly.pdbx_strand_id
1 'polypeptide(L)'
;MDTRHLGGEQIRSLTKQGIWYEDDAIERFIDFTMCYENYVQESLSPERWESIKKFNHKSDADWEDYADRIRRFKYVGDRNILTPPWADGPYIEFCTTPLIRFKFATEAAFQKVRIYIERSGWRTGDKS
;
A
#
# COMPACT_ATOMS: atom_id res chain seq x y z
N MET A 1 -13.04 3.07 -5.20
CA MET A 1 -12.18 4.26 -5.07
C MET A 1 -11.51 4.49 -6.40
N ASP A 2 -11.40 5.75 -6.84
CA ASP A 2 -10.61 6.07 -8.02
C ASP A 2 -9.12 5.78 -7.76
N THR A 3 -8.41 5.27 -8.75
CA THR A 3 -7.00 4.86 -8.65
C THR A 3 -6.20 5.54 -9.74
N ARG A 4 -5.22 6.35 -9.35
CA ARG A 4 -4.26 6.98 -10.25
C ARG A 4 -3.15 5.98 -10.57
N HIS A 5 -3.01 5.63 -11.85
CA HIS A 5 -2.00 4.70 -12.34
C HIS A 5 -0.79 5.46 -12.88
N LEU A 6 0.40 5.12 -12.41
CA LEU A 6 1.67 5.74 -12.77
C LEU A 6 2.72 4.65 -13.08
N GLY A 7 3.73 5.00 -13.85
CA GLY A 7 4.93 4.19 -14.07
C GLY A 7 5.98 4.39 -12.98
N GLY A 8 6.68 3.32 -12.60
CA GLY A 8 7.72 3.35 -11.58
C GLY A 8 8.89 4.30 -11.89
N GLU A 9 9.10 4.64 -13.16
CA GLU A 9 10.06 5.63 -13.64
C GLU A 9 9.71 7.08 -13.24
N GLN A 10 8.47 7.33 -12.85
CA GLN A 10 8.03 8.63 -12.34
C GLN A 10 8.53 8.90 -10.91
N ILE A 11 9.01 7.87 -10.20
CA ILE A 11 9.61 8.03 -8.87
C ILE A 11 10.96 8.73 -9.02
N ARG A 12 11.09 9.91 -8.39
CA ARG A 12 12.30 10.74 -8.44
C ARG A 12 13.23 10.45 -7.26
N SER A 13 12.68 10.32 -6.05
CA SER A 13 13.48 9.99 -4.87
C SER A 13 12.68 9.26 -3.79
N LEU A 14 13.41 8.56 -2.92
CA LEU A 14 12.87 7.80 -1.80
C LEU A 14 13.46 8.37 -0.50
N THR A 15 12.61 8.69 0.46
CA THR A 15 12.99 9.18 1.80
C THR A 15 12.37 8.28 2.87
N LYS A 16 12.88 8.33 4.11
CA LYS A 16 12.31 7.55 5.21
C LYS A 16 10.82 7.84 5.45
N GLN A 17 10.39 9.04 5.08
CA GLN A 17 9.04 9.55 5.28
C GLN A 17 8.13 9.27 4.08
N GLY A 18 8.67 8.97 2.89
CA GLY A 18 7.83 8.90 1.70
C GLY A 18 8.54 8.83 0.37
N ILE A 19 7.80 9.16 -0.68
CA ILE A 19 8.25 9.07 -2.07
C ILE A 19 7.96 10.39 -2.79
N TRP A 20 8.99 10.96 -3.40
CA TRP A 20 8.84 12.04 -4.37
C TRP A 20 8.67 11.45 -5.76
N TYR A 21 7.66 11.92 -6.49
CA TYR A 21 7.33 11.46 -7.83
C TYR A 21 6.83 12.61 -8.69
N GLU A 22 6.88 12.44 -10.01
CA GLU A 22 6.36 13.41 -10.96
C GLU A 22 5.05 12.93 -11.57
N ASP A 23 4.03 13.78 -11.56
CA ASP A 23 2.71 13.53 -12.13
C ASP A 23 2.24 14.77 -12.89
N ASP A 24 2.03 14.63 -14.20
CA ASP A 24 1.72 15.74 -15.10
C ASP A 24 2.72 16.91 -15.01
N ALA A 25 4.02 16.58 -14.98
CA ALA A 25 5.14 17.52 -14.81
C ALA A 25 5.15 18.30 -13.48
N ILE A 26 4.33 17.89 -12.51
CA ILE A 26 4.30 18.45 -11.16
C ILE A 26 4.95 17.45 -10.22
N GLU A 27 5.93 17.92 -9.44
CA GLU A 27 6.51 17.13 -8.37
C GLU A 27 5.52 17.02 -7.20
N ARG A 28 5.30 15.79 -6.75
CA ARG A 28 4.36 15.43 -5.68
C ARG A 28 5.04 14.51 -4.68
N PHE A 29 4.45 14.44 -3.48
CA PHE A 29 4.96 13.64 -2.38
C PHE A 29 3.89 12.69 -1.85
N ILE A 30 4.27 11.42 -1.70
CA ILE A 30 3.49 10.42 -0.96
C ILE A 30 4.07 10.36 0.45
N ASP A 31 3.31 10.79 1.45
CA ASP A 31 3.66 10.66 2.86
C ASP A 31 3.24 9.29 3.41
N PHE A 32 4.19 8.52 3.93
CA PHE A 32 3.96 7.19 4.48
C PHE A 32 3.14 7.20 5.77
N THR A 33 3.24 8.24 6.59
CA THR A 33 2.41 8.39 7.79
C THR A 33 0.95 8.57 7.39
N MET A 34 0.69 9.45 6.43
CA MET A 34 -0.66 9.66 5.90
C MET A 34 -1.22 8.39 5.24
N CYS A 35 -0.38 7.66 4.49
CA CYS A 35 -0.79 6.37 3.91
C CYS A 35 -1.17 5.36 5.00
N TYR A 36 -0.40 5.30 6.08
CA TYR A 36 -0.68 4.41 7.20
C TYR A 36 -1.97 4.78 7.94
N GLU A 37 -2.21 6.07 8.18
CA GLU A 37 -3.45 6.56 8.78
C GLU A 37 -4.67 6.18 7.94
N ASN A 38 -4.60 6.39 6.62
CA ASN A 38 -5.63 5.98 5.68
C ASN A 38 -5.85 4.46 5.68
N TYR A 39 -4.77 3.67 5.72
CA TYR A 39 -4.85 2.22 5.83
C TYR A 39 -5.57 1.77 7.10
N VAL A 40 -5.22 2.36 8.25
CA VAL A 40 -5.84 2.04 9.54
C VAL A 40 -7.32 2.44 9.52
N GLN A 41 -7.65 3.63 9.03
CA GLN A 41 -9.03 4.10 8.95
C GLN A 41 -9.90 3.17 8.10
N GLU A 42 -9.44 2.80 6.90
CA GLU A 42 -10.17 1.89 6.01
C GLU A 42 -10.29 0.49 6.63
N SER A 43 -9.18 -0.04 7.18
CA SER A 43 -9.12 -1.40 7.73
C SER A 43 -9.96 -1.58 9.00
N LEU A 44 -10.15 -0.50 9.76
CA LEU A 44 -10.94 -0.45 10.98
C LEU A 44 -12.32 0.21 10.78
N SER A 45 -12.75 0.41 9.53
CA SER A 45 -14.10 0.87 9.24
C SER A 45 -15.13 -0.19 9.65
N PRO A 46 -16.33 0.22 10.10
CA PRO A 46 -17.43 -0.70 10.39
C PRO A 46 -17.76 -1.61 9.20
N GLU A 47 -17.77 -1.06 7.99
CA GLU A 47 -18.07 -1.79 6.76
C GLU A 47 -17.04 -2.89 6.50
N ARG A 48 -15.75 -2.60 6.71
CA ARG A 48 -14.68 -3.59 6.57
C ARG A 48 -14.76 -4.64 7.67
N TRP A 49 -15.08 -4.25 8.90
CA TRP A 49 -15.23 -5.18 10.01
C TRP A 49 -16.37 -6.17 9.78
N GLU A 50 -17.54 -5.71 9.34
CA GLU A 50 -18.67 -6.56 8.99
C GLU A 50 -18.32 -7.56 7.88
N SER A 51 -17.51 -7.14 6.90
CA SER A 51 -16.99 -8.02 5.87
C SER A 51 -16.09 -9.12 6.46
N ILE A 52 -15.14 -8.73 7.33
CA ILE A 52 -14.20 -9.67 7.96
C ILE A 52 -14.93 -10.71 8.82
N LYS A 53 -15.95 -10.31 9.59
CA LYS A 53 -16.77 -11.24 10.37
C LYS A 53 -17.36 -12.35 9.51
N LYS A 54 -17.89 -12.00 8.33
CA LYS A 54 -18.51 -12.94 7.38
C LYS A 54 -17.52 -13.91 6.78
N PHE A 55 -16.34 -13.44 6.35
CA PHE A 55 -15.38 -14.27 5.62
C PHE A 55 -14.44 -15.07 6.52
N ASN A 56 -14.14 -14.58 7.73
CA ASN A 56 -13.13 -15.17 8.62
C ASN A 56 -13.72 -15.80 9.89
N HIS A 57 -15.05 -15.97 9.96
CA HIS A 57 -15.77 -16.50 11.13
C HIS A 57 -15.42 -15.75 12.43
N LYS A 58 -15.30 -14.42 12.35
CA LYS A 58 -14.96 -13.54 13.47
C LYS A 58 -16.22 -12.99 14.15
N SER A 59 -16.07 -12.64 15.43
CA SER A 59 -17.11 -12.04 16.26
C SER A 59 -16.65 -10.69 16.81
N ASP A 60 -17.55 -9.88 17.36
CA ASP A 60 -17.17 -8.58 17.94
C ASP A 60 -16.22 -8.72 19.16
N ALA A 61 -16.18 -9.89 19.80
CA ALA A 61 -15.19 -10.19 20.83
C ALA A 61 -13.74 -10.23 20.29
N ASP A 62 -13.56 -10.43 18.98
CA ASP A 62 -12.26 -10.43 18.31
C ASP A 62 -11.78 -9.02 17.90
N TRP A 63 -12.62 -7.99 18.07
CA TRP A 63 -12.35 -6.66 17.53
C TRP A 63 -11.04 -6.05 18.02
N GLU A 64 -10.80 -6.06 19.34
CA GLU A 64 -9.62 -5.43 19.91
C GLU A 64 -8.32 -6.10 19.45
N ASP A 65 -8.29 -7.45 19.37
CA ASP A 65 -7.13 -8.18 18.84
C ASP A 65 -6.90 -7.83 17.35
N TYR A 66 -7.98 -7.76 16.57
CA TYR A 66 -7.89 -7.35 15.17
C TYR A 66 -7.37 -5.91 15.03
N ALA A 67 -7.92 -4.97 15.79
CA ALA A 67 -7.55 -3.57 15.72
C ALA A 67 -6.10 -3.33 16.15
N ASP A 68 -5.66 -4.02 17.21
CA ASP A 68 -4.26 -3.99 17.65
C ASP A 68 -3.31 -4.55 16.59
N ARG A 69 -3.69 -5.66 15.95
CA ARG A 69 -2.89 -6.23 14.85
C ARG A 69 -2.77 -5.24 13.71
N ILE A 70 -3.86 -4.64 13.25
CA ILE A 70 -3.85 -3.64 12.16
C ILE A 70 -2.93 -2.47 12.51
N ARG A 71 -3.03 -1.89 13.71
CA ARG A 71 -2.18 -0.76 14.14
C ARG A 71 -0.71 -1.13 14.30
N ARG A 72 -0.39 -2.38 14.62
CA ARG A 72 1.00 -2.85 14.69
C ARG A 72 1.63 -2.99 13.31
N PHE A 73 0.83 -3.32 12.29
CA PHE A 73 1.32 -3.41 10.93
C PHE A 73 1.34 -2.02 10.30
N LYS A 74 2.52 -1.39 10.32
CA LYS A 74 2.83 -0.09 9.67
C LYS A 74 2.77 -0.18 8.13
N TYR A 75 1.62 -0.56 7.58
CA TYR A 75 1.39 -0.66 6.15
C TYR A 75 1.17 0.71 5.53
N VAL A 76 1.78 0.95 4.38
CA VAL A 76 1.63 2.19 3.59
C VAL A 76 0.90 1.96 2.27
N GLY A 77 0.55 0.70 1.99
CA GLY A 77 0.02 0.29 0.72
C GLY A 77 0.02 -1.22 0.56
N ASP A 78 -0.50 -1.64 -0.57
CA ASP A 78 -0.50 -3.02 -1.02
C ASP A 78 0.46 -3.19 -2.19
N ARG A 79 0.93 -4.41 -2.39
CA ARG A 79 1.73 -4.80 -3.52
C ARG A 79 1.14 -6.04 -4.15
N ASN A 80 1.40 -6.20 -5.42
CA ASN A 80 1.19 -7.46 -6.09
C ASN A 80 2.52 -7.93 -6.67
N ILE A 81 2.94 -9.09 -6.21
CA ILE A 81 4.10 -9.82 -6.72
C ILE A 81 3.53 -11.08 -7.38
N LEU A 82 3.10 -11.00 -8.64
CA LEU A 82 2.59 -12.20 -9.28
C LEU A 82 3.71 -13.03 -9.90
N THR A 83 3.77 -14.26 -9.38
CA THR A 83 4.20 -15.46 -10.09
C THR A 83 3.70 -15.48 -11.54
N PRO A 84 4.47 -16.04 -12.48
CA PRO A 84 4.12 -16.06 -13.90
C PRO A 84 2.73 -16.63 -14.20
N PRO A 85 2.03 -16.18 -15.27
CA PRO A 85 2.42 -15.18 -16.25
C PRO A 85 1.94 -13.76 -15.88
N TRP A 86 2.81 -12.78 -16.13
CA TRP A 86 2.75 -11.35 -15.75
C TRP A 86 1.54 -10.56 -16.30
N ALA A 87 0.31 -10.90 -15.92
CA ALA A 87 -0.90 -10.28 -16.49
C ALA A 87 -0.86 -8.73 -16.48
N ASP A 88 -0.41 -8.11 -15.39
CA ASP A 88 -0.46 -6.64 -15.19
C ASP A 88 0.87 -5.97 -14.81
N GLY A 89 1.96 -6.75 -14.69
CA GLY A 89 3.25 -6.31 -14.15
C GLY A 89 3.26 -6.08 -12.63
N PRO A 90 4.43 -6.11 -11.96
CA PRO A 90 4.52 -5.86 -10.53
C PRO A 90 4.13 -4.42 -10.22
N TYR A 91 3.39 -4.21 -9.13
CA TYR A 91 2.98 -2.88 -8.71
C TYR A 91 3.02 -2.70 -7.20
N ILE A 92 3.11 -1.43 -6.78
CA ILE A 92 2.86 -0.98 -5.42
C ILE A 92 1.74 0.07 -5.48
N GLU A 93 0.68 -0.13 -4.72
CA GLU A 93 -0.46 0.75 -4.57
C GLU A 93 -0.44 1.35 -3.16
N PHE A 94 -0.22 2.66 -3.08
CA PHE A 94 -0.18 3.39 -1.83
C PHE A 94 -1.59 3.77 -1.37
N CYS A 95 -1.81 3.73 -0.06
CA CYS A 95 -3.07 4.12 0.58
C CYS A 95 -3.25 5.65 0.61
N THR A 96 -3.10 6.32 -0.53
CA THR A 96 -3.38 7.75 -0.70
C THR A 96 -4.85 7.98 -1.07
N THR A 97 -5.28 9.23 -1.12
CA THR A 97 -6.63 9.59 -1.61
C THR A 97 -6.50 10.64 -2.73
N PRO A 98 -6.74 10.26 -4.01
CA PRO A 98 -7.05 8.92 -4.51
C PRO A 98 -5.89 7.94 -4.35
N LEU A 99 -6.14 6.63 -4.49
CA LEU A 99 -5.09 5.61 -4.44
C LEU A 99 -4.09 5.87 -5.57
N ILE A 100 -2.80 5.72 -5.30
CA ILE A 100 -1.74 5.85 -6.32
C ILE A 100 -1.06 4.50 -6.49
N ARG A 101 -1.11 3.98 -7.71
CA ARG A 101 -0.48 2.70 -8.09
C ARG A 101 0.67 2.94 -9.05
N PHE A 102 1.88 2.61 -8.62
CA PHE A 102 3.05 2.53 -9.50
C PHE A 102 3.18 1.13 -10.08
N LYS A 103 3.08 1.01 -11.40
CA LYS A 103 3.43 -0.20 -12.16
C LYS A 103 4.90 -0.14 -12.55
N PHE A 104 5.63 -1.25 -12.38
CA PHE A 104 7.05 -1.31 -12.67
C PHE A 104 7.32 -2.16 -13.91
N ALA A 105 8.18 -1.66 -14.80
CA ALA A 105 8.59 -2.39 -16.00
C ALA A 105 9.46 -3.62 -15.71
N THR A 106 10.14 -3.66 -14.56
CA THR A 106 11.02 -4.75 -14.17
C THR A 106 10.87 -5.10 -12.69
N GLU A 107 11.12 -6.37 -12.35
CA GLU A 107 11.19 -6.82 -10.95
C GLU A 107 12.26 -6.05 -10.17
N ALA A 108 13.43 -5.79 -10.77
CA ALA A 108 14.50 -5.07 -10.09
C ALA A 108 14.10 -3.65 -9.64
N ALA A 109 13.38 -2.91 -10.48
CA ALA A 109 12.84 -1.59 -10.15
C ALA A 109 11.82 -1.67 -9.00
N PHE A 110 10.91 -2.66 -9.07
CA PHE A 110 9.96 -2.94 -8.00
C PHE A 110 10.64 -3.27 -6.68
N GLN A 111 11.59 -4.22 -6.67
CA GLN A 111 12.29 -4.66 -5.47
C GLN A 111 13.09 -3.52 -4.84
N LYS A 112 13.68 -2.62 -5.64
CA LYS A 112 14.38 -1.43 -5.14
C LYS A 112 13.47 -0.57 -4.26
N VAL A 113 12.25 -0.27 -4.74
CA VAL A 113 11.29 0.55 -3.99
C VAL A 113 10.78 -0.21 -2.77
N ARG A 114 10.41 -1.48 -2.94
CA ARG A 114 9.92 -2.33 -1.85
C ARG A 114 10.93 -2.44 -0.70
N ILE A 115 12.19 -2.79 -1.00
CA ILE A 115 13.26 -2.95 0.00
C ILE A 115 13.50 -1.62 0.71
N TYR A 116 13.42 -0.50 0.00
CA TYR A 116 13.57 0.81 0.63
C TYR A 116 12.46 1.10 1.65
N ILE A 117 11.20 0.84 1.30
CA ILE A 117 10.04 0.98 2.22
C ILE A 117 10.27 0.12 3.47
N GLU A 118 10.64 -1.15 3.28
CA GLU A 118 10.90 -2.09 4.38
C GLU A 118 12.06 -1.62 5.28
N ARG A 119 13.16 -1.14 4.69
CA ARG A 119 14.31 -0.56 5.43
C ARG A 119 13.99 0.74 6.16
N SER A 120 12.94 1.45 5.73
CA SER A 120 12.46 2.66 6.39
C SER A 120 11.52 2.37 7.57
N GLY A 121 11.24 1.09 7.84
CA GLY A 121 10.38 0.66 8.95
C GLY A 121 8.90 0.53 8.59
N TRP A 122 8.57 0.67 7.30
CA TRP A 122 7.22 0.54 6.76
C TRP A 122 7.02 -0.81 6.08
N ARG A 123 5.79 -1.16 5.72
CA ARG A 123 5.46 -2.42 5.05
C ARG A 123 4.51 -2.21 3.89
N THR A 124 4.46 -3.19 2.99
CA THR A 124 3.41 -3.31 1.96
C THR A 124 2.71 -4.67 2.10
N GLY A 125 1.38 -4.67 2.04
CA GLY A 125 0.55 -5.87 2.14
C GLY A 125 0.60 -6.67 0.84
N ASP A 126 0.66 -8.00 0.91
CA ASP A 126 0.69 -8.83 -0.29
C ASP A 126 -0.72 -9.16 -0.78
N LYS A 127 -1.01 -8.86 -2.05
CA LYS A 127 -2.27 -9.17 -2.75
C LYS A 127 -2.11 -10.28 -3.80
N SER A 128 -0.97 -10.98 -3.83
CA SER A 128 -0.78 -12.17 -4.67
C SER A 128 -1.52 -13.39 -4.15
#